data_AF-A0A101GL96-F1
#
_entry.id   AF-A0A101GL96-F1
#
_cell.length_a   1.000
_cell.length_b   1.000
_cell.length_c   1.000
_cell.angle_alpha   90.00
_cell.angle_beta   90.00
_cell.angle_gamma   90.00
#
_symmetry.space_group_name_H-M   'P 1'
#
loop_
_entity.id
_entity.type
_entity.pdbx_description
1 polymer ?
#
loop_
_entity_poly.entity_id
_entity_poly.type
_entity_poly.pdbx_seq_one_letter_code
_entity_poly.pdbx_strand_id
1 'polypeptide(L)'
;MKRTPAPRTIPILTLLIAVSLLAVPALADGGAPSTIPHYFYGQIYNVDGSNAPAGSIIVASVAGNPFGMTTVTTAGQYGVNRTDGDAVKFAVWDPAMSPDDTIVFYIDGVRATESAIYESGGFTNLTLTASAALPKKQPGESTTRPVNATAGQPVTVDGGGASVNLTTKGDCQGETLVFTLFTQPPDDQAIPPGNDNIGRFAEITSSITNDNIQKVIVTLHYTDSDVAGIDENSIRVYWWSTANSTWVQLPGGVDTAANIAWGETDHFSTFALLGVTPQPAPTQRGGGGGSSGGVFITPTSNVTPTITGEETPTPVNATETSAATPAVTGGPTTATGAQATQGEPGAEAPGDLPMTAIAIVAGIVVIAAAGFLLLRQR
;
A
#
# COMPACT_ATOMS: atom_id res chain seq x y z
N MET A 1 -7.09 14.71 102.89
CA MET A 1 -7.94 13.54 102.54
C MET A 1 -7.12 12.65 101.60
N LYS A 2 -6.86 11.38 101.93
CA LYS A 2 -7.52 10.18 101.34
C LYS A 2 -7.45 10.18 99.79
N ARG A 3 -6.84 9.22 99.08
CA ARG A 3 -6.23 7.90 99.44
C ARG A 3 -5.24 7.47 98.35
N THR A 4 -4.17 6.74 98.71
CA THR A 4 -3.57 5.73 97.82
C THR A 4 -4.46 4.48 97.84
N PRO A 5 -4.62 3.77 96.72
CA PRO A 5 -4.21 2.35 96.73
C PRO A 5 -3.53 1.90 95.44
N ALA A 6 -2.76 0.81 95.55
CA ALA A 6 -2.13 0.11 94.43
C ALA A 6 -2.97 -1.14 94.02
N PRO A 7 -2.40 -2.21 93.45
CA PRO A 7 -2.58 -2.58 92.03
C PRO A 7 -3.39 -3.88 91.83
N ARG A 8 -3.71 -4.24 90.56
CA ARG A 8 -3.73 -5.64 90.05
C ARG A 8 -4.19 -5.78 88.58
N THR A 9 -3.43 -6.59 87.82
CA THR A 9 -3.82 -7.63 86.82
C THR A 9 -5.23 -7.56 86.17
N ILE A 10 -5.40 -7.74 84.87
CA ILE A 10 -5.32 -9.02 84.10
C ILE A 10 -5.28 -8.71 82.56
N PRO A 11 -4.68 -9.57 81.70
CA PRO A 11 -4.61 -9.36 80.23
C PRO A 11 -5.83 -9.94 79.47
N ILE A 12 -5.78 -9.91 78.11
CA ILE A 12 -6.48 -10.78 77.10
C ILE A 12 -7.23 -10.01 75.99
N LEU A 13 -6.60 -9.98 74.80
CA LEU A 13 -7.13 -10.35 73.48
C LEU A 13 -8.56 -9.92 73.02
N THR A 14 -8.63 -8.91 72.14
CA THR A 14 -9.59 -8.65 71.01
C THR A 14 -9.50 -7.14 70.65
N LEU A 15 -9.73 -6.60 69.44
CA LEU A 15 -9.98 -7.03 68.04
C LEU A 15 -9.80 -5.75 67.14
N LEU A 16 -9.93 -5.83 65.81
CA LEU A 16 -10.07 -4.71 64.84
C LEU A 16 -8.80 -3.88 64.59
N ILE A 17 -7.88 -4.33 63.74
CA ILE A 17 -7.92 -4.07 62.28
C ILE A 17 -8.38 -2.63 61.96
N ALA A 18 -7.43 -1.70 61.99
CA ALA A 18 -7.49 -0.42 61.30
C ALA A 18 -6.04 -0.02 60.93
N VAL A 19 -5.87 0.76 59.86
CA VAL A 19 -4.56 1.16 59.30
C VAL A 19 -3.76 0.00 58.67
N SER A 20 -4.31 -0.54 57.59
CA SER A 20 -3.51 -0.82 56.39
C SER A 20 -4.18 -0.14 55.22
N LEU A 21 -3.86 1.15 55.06
CA LEU A 21 -4.27 1.95 53.91
C LEU A 21 -3.44 1.47 52.71
N LEU A 22 -3.83 0.33 52.14
CA LEU A 22 -3.39 -0.07 50.82
C LEU A 22 -3.83 1.03 49.86
N ALA A 23 -2.87 1.85 49.41
CA ALA A 23 -3.00 2.60 48.19
C ALA A 23 -3.05 1.59 47.05
N VAL A 24 -4.24 1.03 46.81
CA VAL A 24 -4.53 0.33 45.57
C VAL A 24 -4.39 1.39 44.48
N PRO A 25 -3.42 1.30 43.56
CA PRO A 25 -3.54 2.07 42.34
C PRO A 25 -4.84 1.59 41.70
N ALA A 26 -5.81 2.48 41.60
CA ALA A 26 -6.97 2.23 40.76
C ALA A 26 -6.43 2.11 39.33
N LEU A 27 -6.13 0.87 38.93
CA LEU A 27 -6.18 0.48 37.53
C LEU A 27 -7.63 0.72 37.13
N ALA A 28 -7.92 1.95 36.71
CA ALA A 28 -8.99 2.19 35.79
C ALA A 28 -8.68 1.28 34.62
N ASP A 29 -9.49 0.24 34.47
CA ASP A 29 -9.50 -0.59 33.27
C ASP A 29 -10.03 0.31 32.16
N GLY A 30 -9.10 1.09 31.61
CA GLY A 30 -9.33 2.17 30.68
C GLY A 30 -9.63 1.59 29.31
N GLY A 31 -10.72 0.85 29.21
CA GLY A 31 -11.32 0.51 27.93
C GLY A 31 -11.43 1.78 27.11
N ALA A 32 -10.84 1.77 25.92
CA ALA A 32 -10.83 2.93 25.04
C ALA A 32 -12.24 3.48 24.90
N PRO A 33 -12.43 4.82 24.90
CA PRO A 33 -13.76 5.40 24.79
C PRO A 33 -14.45 4.84 23.56
N SER A 34 -15.65 4.26 23.74
CA SER A 34 -16.40 3.65 22.63
C SER A 34 -16.80 4.75 21.64
N THR A 35 -16.04 4.89 20.56
CA THR A 35 -16.31 5.84 19.49
C THR A 35 -17.36 5.27 18.53
N ILE A 36 -18.07 6.16 17.83
CA ILE A 36 -19.06 5.79 16.81
C ILE A 36 -18.85 6.63 15.53
N PRO A 37 -19.32 6.18 14.35
CA PRO A 37 -18.96 6.82 13.10
C PRO A 37 -19.28 8.31 12.98
N HIS A 38 -18.39 9.03 12.30
CA HIS A 38 -18.62 10.40 11.83
C HIS A 38 -19.10 10.31 10.38
N TYR A 39 -20.26 10.89 10.09
CA TYR A 39 -20.83 10.88 8.74
C TYR A 39 -20.55 12.19 8.00
N PHE A 40 -20.21 12.08 6.72
CA PHE A 40 -19.95 13.22 5.84
C PHE A 40 -20.87 13.22 4.62
N TYR A 41 -21.20 14.42 4.16
CA TYR A 41 -21.93 14.66 2.92
C TYR A 41 -21.63 16.07 2.42
N GLY A 42 -21.91 16.37 1.15
CA GLY A 42 -21.78 17.73 0.63
C GLY A 42 -21.61 17.82 -0.87
N GLN A 43 -21.08 18.95 -1.33
CA GLN A 43 -20.69 19.15 -2.72
C GLN A 43 -19.23 18.73 -2.95
N ILE A 44 -18.90 18.34 -4.18
CA ILE A 44 -17.55 17.90 -4.53
C ILE A 44 -17.12 18.44 -5.91
N TYR A 45 -15.95 19.08 -5.95
CA TYR A 45 -15.45 19.81 -7.11
C TYR A 45 -14.03 19.41 -7.50
N ASN A 46 -13.76 19.50 -8.79
CA ASN A 46 -12.41 19.52 -9.36
C ASN A 46 -11.76 20.90 -9.11
N VAL A 47 -10.44 21.01 -9.29
CA VAL A 47 -9.67 22.24 -9.01
C VAL A 47 -10.09 23.46 -9.85
N ASP A 48 -10.73 23.23 -11.00
CA ASP A 48 -11.28 24.26 -11.89
C ASP A 48 -12.70 24.73 -11.50
N GLY A 49 -13.26 24.17 -10.43
CA GLY A 49 -14.63 24.43 -9.96
C GLY A 49 -15.71 23.66 -10.72
N SER A 50 -15.36 22.77 -11.66
CA SER A 50 -16.32 21.84 -12.25
C SER A 50 -16.72 20.75 -11.23
N ASN A 51 -17.93 20.21 -11.38
CA ASN A 51 -18.40 19.10 -10.54
C ASN A 51 -17.52 17.87 -10.74
N ALA A 52 -17.10 17.22 -9.66
CA ALA A 52 -16.48 15.89 -9.78
C ALA A 52 -17.49 14.90 -10.41
N PRO A 53 -17.06 14.07 -11.38
CA PRO A 53 -17.96 13.21 -12.15
C PRO A 53 -18.59 12.08 -11.31
N ALA A 54 -19.69 11.53 -11.83
CA ALA A 54 -20.21 10.28 -11.28
C ALA A 54 -19.22 9.13 -11.56
N GLY A 55 -18.97 8.31 -10.53
CA GLY A 55 -17.89 7.32 -10.52
C GLY A 55 -16.70 7.70 -9.63
N SER A 56 -16.54 8.98 -9.25
CA SER A 56 -15.38 9.40 -8.45
C SER A 56 -15.37 8.70 -7.09
N ILE A 57 -14.20 8.21 -6.68
CA ILE A 57 -13.96 7.56 -5.41
C ILE A 57 -13.44 8.59 -4.42
N ILE A 58 -14.08 8.66 -3.25
CA ILE A 58 -13.63 9.48 -2.12
C ILE A 58 -13.09 8.54 -1.04
N VAL A 59 -11.86 8.78 -0.61
CA VAL A 59 -11.21 8.10 0.53
C VAL A 59 -11.04 9.10 1.67
N ALA A 60 -11.55 8.76 2.85
CA ALA A 60 -11.26 9.46 4.09
C ALA A 60 -10.12 8.75 4.81
N SER A 61 -9.03 9.47 5.07
CA SER A 61 -7.78 8.94 5.56
C SER A 61 -7.34 9.62 6.86
N VAL A 62 -6.86 8.85 7.84
CA VAL A 62 -6.26 9.35 9.09
C VAL A 62 -4.88 8.72 9.26
N ALA A 63 -3.85 9.55 9.31
CA ALA A 63 -2.45 9.14 9.33
C ALA A 63 -2.11 8.08 8.25
N GLY A 64 -2.69 8.24 7.04
CA GLY A 64 -2.55 7.32 5.91
C GLY A 64 -3.49 6.11 5.91
N ASN A 65 -4.23 5.84 6.98
CA ASN A 65 -5.17 4.70 7.06
C ASN A 65 -6.56 5.06 6.48
N PRO A 66 -7.11 4.28 5.54
CA PRO A 66 -8.39 4.57 4.91
C PRO A 66 -9.55 4.10 5.79
N PHE A 67 -10.12 5.01 6.58
CA PHE A 67 -11.22 4.72 7.52
C PHE A 67 -12.62 5.07 6.99
N GLY A 68 -12.71 5.50 5.73
CA GLY A 68 -13.98 5.60 5.01
C GLY A 68 -13.75 5.62 3.50
N MET A 69 -14.67 5.02 2.75
CA MET A 69 -14.70 5.08 1.30
C MET A 69 -16.14 5.30 0.81
N THR A 70 -16.34 6.11 -0.23
CA THR A 70 -17.62 6.23 -0.93
C THR A 70 -17.43 6.57 -2.40
N THR A 71 -18.46 6.39 -3.22
CA THR A 71 -18.45 6.71 -4.65
C THR A 71 -19.48 7.81 -4.94
N VAL A 72 -19.11 8.79 -5.74
CA VAL A 72 -19.99 9.85 -6.26
C VAL A 72 -21.02 9.24 -7.21
N THR A 73 -22.28 9.20 -6.80
CA THR A 73 -23.39 8.69 -7.61
C THR A 73 -24.02 9.76 -8.51
N THR A 74 -24.01 11.02 -8.05
CA THR A 74 -24.51 12.19 -8.78
C THR A 74 -23.38 13.19 -8.89
N ALA A 75 -23.01 13.57 -10.11
CA ALA A 75 -21.86 14.44 -10.36
C ALA A 75 -21.95 15.75 -9.55
N GLY A 76 -20.93 16.00 -8.73
CA GLY A 76 -20.85 17.15 -7.83
C GLY A 76 -21.39 16.93 -6.42
N GLN A 77 -21.87 15.74 -6.07
CA GLN A 77 -22.46 15.45 -4.75
C GLN A 77 -21.97 14.13 -4.15
N TYR A 78 -21.70 14.12 -2.85
CA TYR A 78 -21.28 12.92 -2.13
C TYR A 78 -21.95 12.78 -0.77
N GLY A 79 -22.01 11.53 -0.28
CA GLY A 79 -22.78 11.19 0.91
C GLY A 79 -24.27 11.50 0.74
N VAL A 80 -25.00 11.47 1.85
CA VAL A 80 -26.42 11.85 1.93
C VAL A 80 -26.68 12.51 3.29
N ASN A 81 -27.64 13.42 3.34
CA ASN A 81 -28.02 14.12 4.57
C ASN A 81 -28.78 13.19 5.53
N ARG A 82 -28.87 13.58 6.79
CA ARG A 82 -29.54 12.84 7.88
C ARG A 82 -31.01 12.56 7.58
N THR A 83 -31.64 13.41 6.78
CA THR A 83 -33.05 13.36 6.36
C THR A 83 -33.34 12.41 5.21
N ASP A 84 -32.31 11.91 4.51
CA ASP A 84 -32.47 11.25 3.20
C ASP A 84 -32.78 9.74 3.35
N GLY A 85 -33.50 9.40 4.44
CA GLY A 85 -33.96 8.07 4.76
C GLY A 85 -32.85 7.04 4.99
N ASP A 86 -33.04 5.88 4.38
CA ASP A 86 -32.20 4.68 4.50
C ASP A 86 -31.04 4.63 3.49
N ALA A 87 -30.79 5.73 2.75
CA ALA A 87 -29.66 5.82 1.85
C ALA A 87 -28.31 5.66 2.60
N VAL A 88 -27.36 5.00 1.95
CA VAL A 88 -26.05 4.68 2.55
C VAL A 88 -25.28 5.98 2.81
N LYS A 89 -25.04 6.27 4.09
CA LYS A 89 -24.27 7.44 4.53
C LYS A 89 -22.79 7.14 4.44
N PHE A 90 -22.01 8.10 3.95
CA PHE A 90 -20.55 8.01 3.95
C PHE A 90 -20.05 8.15 5.40
N ALA A 91 -19.72 7.00 5.98
CA ALA A 91 -19.22 6.88 7.34
C ALA A 91 -17.69 6.83 7.35
N VAL A 92 -17.08 7.53 8.29
CA VAL A 92 -15.65 7.47 8.59
C VAL A 92 -15.50 6.98 10.03
N TRP A 93 -14.90 5.79 10.19
CA TRP A 93 -14.74 5.15 11.50
C TRP A 93 -13.79 3.96 11.48
N ASP A 94 -12.99 3.85 12.55
CA ASP A 94 -12.36 2.62 13.02
C ASP A 94 -12.24 2.69 14.56
N PRO A 95 -12.26 1.57 15.30
CA PRO A 95 -12.08 1.57 16.75
C PRO A 95 -10.76 2.19 17.25
N ALA A 96 -9.73 2.30 16.40
CA ALA A 96 -8.48 2.99 16.72
C ALA A 96 -8.57 4.52 16.59
N MET A 97 -9.59 5.06 15.93
CA MET A 97 -9.79 6.51 15.79
C MET A 97 -10.13 7.15 17.13
N SER A 98 -9.42 8.22 17.45
CA SER A 98 -9.63 9.06 18.64
C SER A 98 -10.24 10.40 18.24
N PRO A 99 -11.15 10.98 19.05
CA PRO A 99 -11.56 12.37 18.87
C PRO A 99 -10.33 13.29 18.74
N ASP A 100 -10.47 14.35 17.95
CA ASP A 100 -9.39 15.26 17.53
C ASP A 100 -8.43 14.71 16.43
N ASP A 101 -8.58 13.45 15.99
CA ASP A 101 -7.87 12.93 14.79
C ASP A 101 -8.21 13.75 13.53
N THR A 102 -7.20 14.09 12.73
CA THR A 102 -7.40 14.83 11.47
C THR A 102 -7.71 13.88 10.32
N ILE A 103 -8.89 14.03 9.74
CA ILE A 103 -9.35 13.34 8.54
C ILE A 103 -8.94 14.15 7.30
N VAL A 104 -8.11 13.55 6.46
CA VAL A 104 -7.72 14.06 5.13
C VAL A 104 -8.53 13.30 4.08
N PHE A 105 -9.14 14.03 3.14
CA PHE A 105 -9.89 13.41 2.04
C PHE A 105 -9.05 13.35 0.77
N TYR A 106 -9.28 12.31 -0.02
CA TYR A 106 -8.72 12.13 -1.37
C TYR A 106 -9.87 11.82 -2.33
N ILE A 107 -9.82 12.41 -3.53
CA ILE A 107 -10.80 12.31 -4.60
C ILE A 107 -10.06 11.74 -5.82
N ASP A 108 -10.39 10.52 -6.24
CA ASP A 108 -9.68 9.82 -7.32
C ASP A 108 -8.14 9.83 -7.14
N GLY A 109 -7.68 9.71 -5.89
CA GLY A 109 -6.26 9.81 -5.50
C GLY A 109 -5.73 11.22 -5.25
N VAL A 110 -6.39 12.26 -5.74
CA VAL A 110 -5.99 13.66 -5.54
C VAL A 110 -6.45 14.14 -4.17
N ARG A 111 -5.53 14.69 -3.36
CA ARG A 111 -5.88 15.24 -2.03
C ARG A 111 -6.94 16.35 -2.17
N ALA A 112 -7.93 16.38 -1.29
CA ALA A 112 -8.81 17.53 -1.14
C ALA A 112 -8.06 18.70 -0.48
N THR A 113 -8.53 19.91 -0.71
CA THR A 113 -8.04 21.12 -0.03
C THR A 113 -8.48 21.11 1.43
N GLU A 114 -9.73 20.71 1.65
CA GLU A 114 -10.41 20.64 2.93
C GLU A 114 -10.07 19.36 3.71
N SER A 115 -10.18 19.46 5.02
CA SER A 115 -10.01 18.38 5.99
C SER A 115 -11.05 18.52 7.10
N ALA A 116 -11.28 17.46 7.85
CA ALA A 116 -12.16 17.49 9.02
C ALA A 116 -11.40 17.02 10.26
N ILE A 117 -11.93 17.36 11.43
CA ILE A 117 -11.57 16.71 12.68
C ILE A 117 -12.61 15.61 12.94
N TYR A 118 -12.16 14.45 13.40
CA TYR A 118 -13.04 13.36 13.77
C TYR A 118 -13.79 13.68 15.07
N GLU A 119 -15.11 13.72 14.97
CA GLU A 119 -16.05 13.87 16.08
C GLU A 119 -16.85 12.56 16.20
N SER A 120 -16.77 11.88 17.35
CA SER A 120 -17.52 10.66 17.59
C SER A 120 -19.04 10.91 17.50
N GLY A 121 -19.69 10.33 16.49
CA GLY A 121 -21.11 10.57 16.19
C GLY A 121 -21.40 11.85 15.40
N GLY A 122 -20.37 12.51 14.88
CA GLY A 122 -20.48 13.72 14.07
C GLY A 122 -21.30 13.52 12.78
N PHE A 123 -21.87 14.61 12.28
CA PHE A 123 -22.64 14.61 11.03
C PHE A 123 -22.42 15.93 10.29
N THR A 124 -21.46 15.95 9.37
CA THR A 124 -20.88 17.18 8.82
C THR A 124 -21.22 17.36 7.34
N ASN A 125 -21.77 18.54 7.01
CA ASN A 125 -21.82 19.02 5.63
C ASN A 125 -20.47 19.67 5.31
N LEU A 126 -19.72 19.09 4.37
CA LEU A 126 -18.40 19.57 3.97
C LEU A 126 -18.31 19.61 2.44
N THR A 127 -17.95 20.76 1.88
CA THR A 127 -17.55 20.83 0.47
C THR A 127 -16.13 20.30 0.33
N LEU A 128 -15.89 19.44 -0.66
CA LEU A 128 -14.56 18.94 -0.99
C LEU A 128 -14.11 19.47 -2.36
N THR A 129 -12.90 20.01 -2.44
CA THR A 129 -12.30 20.59 -3.64
C THR A 129 -10.94 19.94 -3.88
N ALA A 130 -10.77 19.26 -5.01
CA ALA A 130 -9.50 18.64 -5.38
C ALA A 130 -8.36 19.69 -5.44
N SER A 131 -7.20 19.39 -4.84
CA SER A 131 -6.04 20.31 -4.82
C SER A 131 -5.30 20.38 -6.16
N ALA A 132 -5.61 19.49 -7.09
CA ALA A 132 -5.09 19.41 -8.45
C ALA A 132 -6.20 18.88 -9.39
N ALA A 133 -5.93 18.85 -10.69
CA ALA A 133 -6.89 18.32 -11.65
C ALA A 133 -7.15 16.83 -11.38
N LEU A 134 -8.43 16.45 -11.33
CA LEU A 134 -8.84 15.04 -11.24
C LEU A 134 -8.50 14.29 -12.54
N PRO A 135 -8.17 12.99 -12.46
CA PRO A 135 -8.00 12.11 -13.61
C PRO A 135 -9.22 12.14 -14.55
N LYS A 136 -8.99 12.18 -15.86
CA LYS A 136 -10.09 12.18 -16.85
C LYS A 136 -10.89 10.88 -16.87
N LYS A 137 -10.27 9.76 -16.52
CA LYS A 137 -10.92 8.45 -16.37
C LYS A 137 -11.17 8.16 -14.91
N GLN A 138 -12.29 7.52 -14.63
CA GLN A 138 -12.65 7.18 -13.27
C GLN A 138 -11.92 5.91 -12.82
N PRO A 139 -11.34 5.89 -11.60
CA PRO A 139 -10.66 4.71 -11.08
C PRO A 139 -11.66 3.60 -10.78
N GLY A 140 -11.17 2.36 -10.84
CA GLY A 140 -11.90 1.21 -10.29
C GLY A 140 -11.70 1.07 -8.78
N GLU A 141 -10.51 1.46 -8.29
CA GLU A 141 -10.12 1.38 -6.88
C GLU A 141 -9.27 2.60 -6.51
N SER A 142 -9.42 3.11 -5.28
CA SER A 142 -8.50 4.09 -4.70
C SER A 142 -8.37 3.85 -3.20
N THR A 143 -7.16 3.96 -2.66
CA THR A 143 -6.86 3.73 -1.24
C THR A 143 -5.64 4.52 -0.79
N THR A 144 -5.54 4.78 0.51
CA THR A 144 -4.32 5.31 1.14
C THR A 144 -3.65 4.23 1.98
N ARG A 145 -2.34 4.34 2.20
CA ARG A 145 -1.59 3.51 3.16
C ARG A 145 -0.62 4.36 3.98
N PRO A 146 -0.48 4.10 5.29
CA PRO A 146 0.57 4.70 6.10
C PRO A 146 1.94 4.18 5.67
N VAL A 147 2.97 5.02 5.81
CA VAL A 147 4.36 4.65 5.58
C VAL A 147 5.22 5.10 6.76
N ASN A 148 5.84 4.12 7.40
CA ASN A 148 6.89 4.30 8.39
C ASN A 148 8.13 3.55 7.86
N ALA A 149 9.15 4.30 7.45
CA ALA A 149 10.37 3.77 6.87
C ALA A 149 11.60 4.20 7.69
N THR A 150 12.55 3.28 7.82
CA THR A 150 13.88 3.55 8.39
C THR A 150 14.88 3.68 7.25
N ALA A 151 15.79 4.65 7.34
CA ALA A 151 16.78 4.94 6.32
C ALA A 151 17.55 3.69 5.83
N GLY A 152 17.55 3.47 4.53
CA GLY A 152 18.20 2.32 3.88
C GLY A 152 17.58 0.94 4.17
N GLN A 153 16.46 0.86 4.90
CA GLN A 153 15.70 -0.39 5.09
C GLN A 153 14.51 -0.46 4.12
N PRO A 154 14.31 -1.58 3.42
CA PRO A 154 13.13 -1.77 2.57
C PRO A 154 11.86 -1.93 3.41
N VAL A 155 10.78 -1.25 3.02
CA VAL A 155 9.43 -1.43 3.56
C VAL A 155 8.46 -1.74 2.42
N THR A 156 7.68 -2.81 2.56
CA THR A 156 6.60 -3.15 1.62
C THR A 156 5.32 -2.44 2.04
N VAL A 157 4.69 -1.74 1.09
CA VAL A 157 3.40 -1.08 1.26
C VAL A 157 2.44 -1.62 0.20
N ASP A 158 1.38 -2.28 0.66
CA ASP A 158 0.42 -2.99 -0.18
C ASP A 158 -0.85 -2.15 -0.42
N GLY A 159 -1.08 -1.76 -1.67
CA GLY A 159 -2.28 -1.04 -2.11
C GLY A 159 -3.39 -1.95 -2.66
N GLY A 160 -3.22 -3.28 -2.66
CA GLY A 160 -4.14 -4.23 -3.31
C GLY A 160 -3.64 -4.60 -4.71
N GLY A 161 -4.31 -4.09 -5.76
CA GLY A 161 -3.89 -4.38 -7.15
C GLY A 161 -2.50 -3.84 -7.55
N ALA A 162 -1.88 -3.01 -6.71
CA ALA A 162 -0.48 -2.62 -6.81
C ALA A 162 0.16 -2.54 -5.41
N SER A 163 1.46 -2.83 -5.33
CA SER A 163 2.26 -2.69 -4.11
C SER A 163 3.62 -2.07 -4.43
N VAL A 164 4.28 -1.51 -3.42
CA VAL A 164 5.65 -0.99 -3.56
C VAL A 164 6.56 -1.52 -2.48
N ASN A 165 7.80 -1.84 -2.85
CA ASN A 165 8.90 -2.02 -1.91
C ASN A 165 9.76 -0.75 -1.96
N LEU A 166 9.63 0.09 -0.94
CA LEU A 166 10.23 1.42 -0.84
C LEU A 166 11.48 1.37 0.05
N THR A 167 12.54 2.06 -0.37
CA THR A 167 13.69 2.38 0.47
C THR A 167 13.94 3.89 0.43
N THR A 168 14.07 4.53 1.60
CA THR A 168 14.29 5.97 1.75
C THR A 168 15.72 6.29 2.17
N LYS A 169 16.21 7.49 1.84
CA LYS A 169 17.54 8.00 2.21
C LYS A 169 17.61 8.40 3.69
N GLY A 170 16.51 8.91 4.24
CA GLY A 170 16.31 9.23 5.65
C GLY A 170 15.05 8.58 6.22
N ASP A 171 14.89 8.63 7.54
CA ASP A 171 13.71 8.11 8.23
C ASP A 171 12.45 8.91 7.85
N CYS A 172 11.34 8.19 7.65
CA CYS A 172 10.01 8.73 7.33
C CYS A 172 8.99 8.13 8.28
N GLN A 173 8.12 8.95 8.89
CA GLN A 173 7.14 8.48 9.89
C GLN A 173 5.82 9.23 9.72
N GLY A 174 4.69 8.52 9.73
CA GLY A 174 3.36 9.10 9.52
C GLY A 174 3.10 9.56 8.08
N GLU A 175 3.95 9.15 7.14
CA GLU A 175 3.82 9.50 5.73
C GLU A 175 2.68 8.69 5.07
N THR A 176 2.19 9.14 3.92
CA THR A 176 1.09 8.49 3.20
C THR A 176 1.48 8.17 1.77
N LEU A 177 1.20 6.96 1.33
CA LEU A 177 1.08 6.59 -0.08
C LEU A 177 -0.40 6.55 -0.47
N VAL A 178 -0.71 7.01 -1.67
CA VAL A 178 -2.03 6.91 -2.29
C VAL A 178 -1.88 6.01 -3.51
N PHE A 179 -2.75 5.02 -3.63
CA PHE A 179 -2.82 4.11 -4.77
C PHE A 179 -4.18 4.29 -5.44
N THR A 180 -4.18 4.59 -6.72
CA THR A 180 -5.41 4.75 -7.52
C THR A 180 -5.29 3.95 -8.80
N LEU A 181 -6.18 2.98 -8.97
CA LEU A 181 -6.09 1.95 -10.00
C LEU A 181 -7.14 2.15 -11.08
N PHE A 182 -6.72 2.07 -12.34
CA PHE A 182 -7.55 2.29 -13.52
C PHE A 182 -7.45 1.12 -14.51
N THR A 183 -8.53 0.90 -15.25
CA THR A 183 -8.62 -0.09 -16.34
C THR A 183 -8.22 0.47 -17.71
N GLN A 184 -7.84 1.75 -17.75
CA GLN A 184 -7.47 2.52 -18.95
C GLN A 184 -6.56 3.70 -18.53
N PRO A 185 -5.80 4.32 -19.45
CA PRO A 185 -4.92 5.43 -19.11
C PRO A 185 -5.70 6.61 -18.47
N PRO A 186 -5.33 7.08 -17.26
CA PRO A 186 -6.13 8.05 -16.49
C PRO A 186 -6.40 9.38 -17.21
N ASP A 187 -5.47 9.87 -18.04
CA ASP A 187 -5.55 11.17 -18.72
C ASP A 187 -5.48 11.06 -20.25
N ASP A 188 -5.93 9.94 -20.81
CA ASP A 188 -5.77 9.60 -22.23
C ASP A 188 -4.29 9.47 -22.66
N GLN A 189 -3.39 9.01 -21.78
CA GLN A 189 -1.99 8.75 -22.14
C GLN A 189 -1.90 7.72 -23.28
N ALA A 190 -1.37 8.11 -24.44
CA ALA A 190 -1.24 7.23 -25.60
C ALA A 190 -0.25 6.08 -25.33
N ILE A 191 -0.64 4.85 -25.71
CA ILE A 191 0.21 3.66 -25.60
C ILE A 191 1.32 3.70 -26.67
N PRO A 192 2.57 3.32 -26.38
CA PRO A 192 3.65 3.32 -27.37
C PRO A 192 3.37 2.37 -28.54
N PRO A 193 3.75 2.72 -29.78
CA PRO A 193 3.59 1.83 -30.93
C PRO A 193 4.31 0.48 -30.74
N GLY A 194 3.60 -0.62 -31.01
CA GLY A 194 4.12 -1.98 -30.82
C GLY A 194 3.89 -2.55 -29.41
N ASN A 195 3.36 -1.75 -28.48
CA ASN A 195 2.85 -2.22 -27.20
C ASN A 195 1.32 -2.24 -27.19
N ASP A 196 0.78 -3.23 -26.48
CA ASP A 196 -0.62 -3.34 -26.11
C ASP A 196 -0.76 -3.14 -24.60
N ASN A 197 -1.87 -2.53 -24.16
CA ASN A 197 -2.15 -2.35 -22.73
C ASN A 197 -3.05 -3.49 -22.22
N ILE A 198 -2.81 -3.94 -20.99
CA ILE A 198 -3.57 -5.04 -20.38
C ILE A 198 -4.65 -4.56 -19.40
N GLY A 199 -5.06 -3.29 -19.49
CA GLY A 199 -6.05 -2.72 -18.57
C GLY A 199 -5.60 -2.62 -17.11
N ARG A 200 -4.29 -2.53 -16.85
CA ARG A 200 -3.73 -2.36 -15.49
C ARG A 200 -2.85 -1.11 -15.42
N PHE A 201 -3.42 -0.07 -14.82
CA PHE A 201 -2.77 1.22 -14.57
C PHE A 201 -2.87 1.57 -13.09
N ALA A 202 -1.81 2.13 -12.51
CA ALA A 202 -1.74 2.54 -11.12
C ALA A 202 -1.11 3.92 -11.02
N GLU A 203 -1.89 4.94 -10.68
CA GLU A 203 -1.32 6.20 -10.19
C GLU A 203 -0.95 6.03 -8.72
N ILE A 204 0.33 6.25 -8.43
CA ILE A 204 0.85 6.20 -7.06
C ILE A 204 1.37 7.61 -6.74
N THR A 205 0.96 8.17 -5.61
CA THR A 205 1.48 9.45 -5.11
C THR A 205 1.92 9.30 -3.65
N SER A 206 2.80 10.17 -3.18
CA SER A 206 3.34 10.13 -1.82
C SER A 206 3.46 11.52 -1.21
N SER A 207 3.35 11.60 0.12
CA SER A 207 3.83 12.77 0.87
C SER A 207 5.36 12.81 1.01
N ILE A 208 6.04 11.65 0.83
CA ILE A 208 7.50 11.57 0.80
C ILE A 208 8.02 12.26 -0.45
N THR A 209 8.93 13.23 -0.28
CA THR A 209 9.57 13.92 -1.41
C THR A 209 10.51 12.98 -2.16
N ASN A 210 10.54 13.08 -3.50
CA ASN A 210 11.41 12.26 -4.36
C ASN A 210 12.90 12.37 -3.96
N ASP A 211 13.34 13.54 -3.46
CA ASP A 211 14.70 13.72 -2.95
C ASP A 211 15.04 12.79 -1.78
N ASN A 212 14.05 12.34 -0.99
CA ASN A 212 14.25 11.37 0.10
C ASN A 212 14.03 9.91 -0.34
N ILE A 213 13.56 9.64 -1.56
CA ILE A 213 13.45 8.28 -2.08
C ILE A 213 14.84 7.79 -2.52
N GLN A 214 15.24 6.60 -2.11
CA GLN A 214 16.46 5.94 -2.59
C GLN A 214 16.16 4.96 -3.73
N LYS A 215 15.08 4.18 -3.57
CA LYS A 215 14.65 3.14 -4.50
C LYS A 215 13.19 2.80 -4.25
N VAL A 216 12.46 2.50 -5.31
CA VAL A 216 11.13 1.91 -5.30
C VAL A 216 11.11 0.73 -6.26
N ILE A 217 10.66 -0.43 -5.81
CA ILE A 217 10.21 -1.49 -6.72
C ILE A 217 8.68 -1.44 -6.71
N VAL A 218 8.10 -1.04 -7.84
CA VAL A 218 6.65 -1.01 -8.04
C VAL A 218 6.22 -2.34 -8.64
N THR A 219 5.22 -2.99 -8.04
CA THR A 219 4.64 -4.26 -8.50
C THR A 219 3.16 -4.06 -8.80
N LEU A 220 2.70 -4.43 -9.99
CA LEU A 220 1.29 -4.45 -10.37
C LEU A 220 0.83 -5.90 -10.54
N HIS A 221 -0.37 -6.19 -10.06
CA HIS A 221 -1.04 -7.47 -10.22
C HIS A 221 -1.92 -7.46 -11.48
N TYR A 222 -2.04 -8.63 -12.12
CA TYR A 222 -2.98 -8.87 -13.21
C TYR A 222 -3.67 -10.23 -13.03
N THR A 223 -4.53 -10.57 -13.97
CA THR A 223 -5.29 -11.83 -14.04
C THR A 223 -5.15 -12.44 -15.43
N ASP A 224 -5.34 -13.75 -15.56
CA ASP A 224 -5.33 -14.48 -16.83
C ASP A 224 -6.27 -13.84 -17.89
N SER A 225 -7.37 -13.22 -17.44
CA SER A 225 -8.32 -12.50 -18.30
C SER A 225 -7.79 -11.17 -18.85
N ASP A 226 -6.87 -10.51 -18.15
CA ASP A 226 -6.28 -9.23 -18.59
C ASP A 226 -5.28 -9.42 -19.73
N VAL A 227 -4.59 -10.57 -19.74
CA VAL A 227 -3.51 -10.92 -20.68
C VAL A 227 -4.01 -11.74 -21.87
N ALA A 228 -5.32 -11.83 -22.07
CA ALA A 228 -5.94 -12.57 -23.16
C ALA A 228 -5.53 -12.02 -24.54
N GLY A 229 -4.61 -12.72 -25.21
CA GLY A 229 -4.05 -12.32 -26.51
C GLY A 229 -2.67 -11.64 -26.44
N ILE A 230 -2.07 -11.53 -25.26
CA ILE A 230 -0.74 -10.93 -25.01
C ILE A 230 0.30 -12.05 -24.83
N ASP A 231 1.55 -11.83 -25.26
CA ASP A 231 2.67 -12.65 -24.79
C ASP A 231 2.98 -12.25 -23.35
N GLU A 232 2.59 -13.07 -22.40
CA GLU A 232 2.74 -12.77 -20.97
C GLU A 232 4.20 -12.50 -20.58
N ASN A 233 5.17 -13.17 -21.23
CA ASN A 233 6.61 -12.98 -20.98
C ASN A 233 7.12 -11.60 -21.43
N SER A 234 6.35 -10.91 -22.28
CA SER A 234 6.66 -9.55 -22.75
C SER A 234 6.22 -8.45 -21.78
N ILE A 235 5.37 -8.76 -20.80
CA ILE A 235 4.77 -7.76 -19.90
C ILE A 235 5.86 -7.07 -19.08
N ARG A 236 5.89 -5.74 -19.08
CA ARG A 236 6.78 -4.92 -18.25
C ARG A 236 6.01 -3.78 -17.60
N VAL A 237 6.53 -3.29 -16.48
CA VAL A 237 6.06 -2.03 -15.88
C VAL A 237 6.67 -0.86 -16.65
N TYR A 238 5.81 0.09 -17.02
CA TYR A 238 6.19 1.38 -17.57
C TYR A 238 5.76 2.49 -16.60
N TRP A 239 6.46 3.62 -16.61
CA TRP A 239 6.03 4.85 -15.92
C TRP A 239 5.71 5.94 -16.95
N TRP A 240 4.79 6.84 -16.61
CA TRP A 240 4.43 7.97 -17.47
C TRP A 240 5.38 9.14 -17.26
N SER A 241 6.12 9.49 -18.32
CA SER A 241 7.03 10.64 -18.34
C SER A 241 6.27 11.89 -18.79
N THR A 242 5.72 12.64 -17.84
CA THR A 242 4.99 13.91 -18.10
C THR A 242 5.82 14.92 -18.91
N ALA A 243 7.13 14.99 -18.68
CA ALA A 243 8.04 15.88 -19.40
C ALA A 243 8.19 15.53 -20.90
N ASN A 244 7.96 14.27 -21.28
CA ASN A 244 8.12 13.76 -22.65
C ASN A 244 6.80 13.28 -23.28
N SER A 245 5.69 13.33 -22.54
CA SER A 245 4.38 12.78 -22.91
C SER A 245 4.46 11.36 -23.47
N THR A 246 5.23 10.48 -22.82
CA THR A 246 5.42 9.09 -23.25
C THR A 246 5.58 8.13 -22.08
N TRP A 247 5.22 6.86 -22.29
CA TRP A 247 5.53 5.77 -21.37
C TRP A 247 6.99 5.35 -21.54
N VAL A 248 7.68 5.14 -20.42
CA VAL A 248 9.08 4.71 -20.37
C VAL A 248 9.15 3.40 -19.59
N GLN A 249 9.75 2.37 -20.20
CA GLN A 249 9.86 1.05 -19.59
C GLN A 249 10.82 1.10 -18.39
N LEU A 250 10.45 0.49 -17.27
CA LEU A 250 11.34 0.32 -16.13
C LEU A 250 12.23 -0.93 -16.29
N PRO A 251 13.44 -0.94 -15.70
CA PRO A 251 14.19 -2.16 -15.47
C PRO A 251 13.40 -3.06 -14.51
N GLY A 252 13.13 -4.30 -14.92
CA GLY A 252 12.29 -5.22 -14.16
C GLY A 252 11.85 -6.43 -14.97
N GLY A 253 10.77 -7.09 -14.55
CA GLY A 253 10.31 -8.34 -15.15
C GLY A 253 8.88 -8.71 -14.79
N VAL A 254 8.50 -9.93 -15.16
CA VAL A 254 7.19 -10.53 -14.93
C VAL A 254 7.37 -11.91 -14.29
N ASP A 255 6.50 -12.25 -13.35
CA ASP A 255 6.33 -13.59 -12.81
C ASP A 255 4.93 -14.08 -13.21
N THR A 256 4.91 -14.92 -14.24
CA THR A 256 3.70 -15.48 -14.86
C THR A 256 3.09 -16.64 -14.06
N ALA A 257 3.74 -17.08 -12.97
CA ALA A 257 3.14 -18.03 -12.04
C ALA A 257 2.41 -17.30 -10.90
N ALA A 258 2.85 -16.09 -10.56
CA ALA A 258 2.24 -15.23 -9.54
C ALA A 258 1.30 -14.15 -10.11
N ASN A 259 1.19 -14.02 -11.44
CA ASN A 259 0.44 -12.98 -12.15
C ASN A 259 0.81 -11.55 -11.70
N ILE A 260 2.12 -11.28 -11.60
CA ILE A 260 2.66 -9.97 -11.25
C ILE A 260 3.74 -9.52 -12.22
N ALA A 261 3.86 -8.22 -12.42
CA ALA A 261 5.02 -7.62 -13.06
C ALA A 261 5.54 -6.44 -12.23
N TRP A 262 6.87 -6.30 -12.20
CA TRP A 262 7.57 -5.34 -11.35
C TRP A 262 8.57 -4.49 -12.13
N GLY A 263 8.84 -3.29 -11.63
CA GLY A 263 9.82 -2.35 -12.18
C GLY A 263 10.48 -1.50 -11.10
N GLU A 264 11.77 -1.24 -11.27
CA GLU A 264 12.59 -0.42 -10.36
C GLU A 264 12.67 1.04 -10.84
N THR A 265 12.42 1.98 -9.92
CA THR A 265 12.45 3.44 -10.12
C THR A 265 12.92 4.15 -8.84
N ASP A 266 13.06 5.47 -8.88
CA ASP A 266 13.43 6.35 -7.76
C ASP A 266 12.37 7.42 -7.45
N HIS A 267 11.22 7.37 -8.12
CA HIS A 267 10.12 8.33 -7.96
C HIS A 267 8.76 7.66 -8.21
N PHE A 268 7.68 8.30 -7.72
CA PHE A 268 6.31 7.89 -8.01
C PHE A 268 5.74 8.63 -9.24
N SER A 269 4.83 7.98 -9.96
CA SER A 269 4.14 8.50 -11.15
C SER A 269 2.87 7.65 -11.42
N THR A 270 2.23 7.84 -12.57
CA THR A 270 1.38 6.81 -13.17
C THR A 270 2.24 5.66 -13.69
N PHE A 271 1.88 4.44 -13.34
CA PHE A 271 2.49 3.20 -13.83
C PHE A 271 1.48 2.39 -14.65
N ALA A 272 1.97 1.60 -15.60
CA ALA A 272 1.15 0.73 -16.44
C ALA A 272 1.83 -0.61 -16.69
N LEU A 273 1.03 -1.68 -16.82
CA LEU A 273 1.48 -2.92 -17.43
C LEU A 273 1.17 -2.90 -18.93
N LEU A 274 2.23 -2.97 -19.73
CA LEU A 274 2.15 -3.09 -21.18
C LEU A 274 2.89 -4.36 -21.62
N GLY A 275 2.35 -5.04 -22.62
CA GLY A 275 2.97 -6.20 -23.27
C GLY A 275 2.97 -6.02 -24.78
N VAL A 276 3.12 -7.12 -25.52
CA VAL A 276 2.95 -7.17 -26.98
C VAL A 276 2.04 -8.34 -27.35
N THR A 277 1.17 -8.14 -28.33
CA THR A 277 0.46 -9.27 -28.99
C THR A 277 1.49 -10.19 -29.67
N PRO A 278 1.42 -11.54 -29.51
CA PRO A 278 2.30 -12.46 -30.19
C PRO A 278 2.16 -12.32 -31.72
N GLN A 279 3.24 -11.98 -32.42
CA GLN A 279 3.20 -11.96 -33.89
C GLN A 279 2.91 -13.39 -34.40
N PRO A 280 1.90 -13.60 -35.27
CA PRO A 280 1.64 -14.92 -35.82
C PRO A 280 2.89 -15.43 -36.53
N ALA A 281 3.32 -16.65 -36.17
CA ALA A 281 4.48 -17.28 -36.78
C ALA A 281 4.30 -17.31 -38.31
N PRO A 282 5.34 -16.95 -39.10
CA PRO A 282 5.23 -16.97 -40.55
C PRO A 282 4.86 -18.37 -41.00
N THR A 283 3.75 -18.49 -41.73
CA THR A 283 3.25 -19.79 -42.18
C THR A 283 4.32 -20.41 -43.07
N GLN A 284 5.00 -21.46 -42.59
CA GLN A 284 5.89 -22.24 -43.45
C GLN A 284 5.03 -22.92 -44.51
N ARG A 285 4.94 -22.26 -45.67
CA ARG A 285 4.28 -22.79 -46.86
C ARG A 285 5.11 -23.98 -47.33
N GLY A 286 4.68 -25.17 -46.92
CA GLY A 286 5.35 -26.43 -47.24
C GLY A 286 5.69 -26.50 -48.73
N GLY A 287 6.94 -26.90 -49.02
CA GLY A 287 7.48 -26.86 -50.37
C GLY A 287 6.69 -27.71 -51.35
N GLY A 288 5.88 -27.07 -52.19
CA GLY A 288 5.31 -27.64 -53.40
C GLY A 288 6.02 -27.05 -54.61
N GLY A 289 6.85 -27.87 -55.28
CA GLY A 289 7.64 -27.41 -56.43
C GLY A 289 6.77 -26.96 -57.61
N GLY A 290 7.15 -25.83 -58.22
CA GLY A 290 6.45 -25.25 -59.38
C GLY A 290 7.39 -24.35 -60.17
N SER A 291 8.06 -24.91 -61.17
CA SER A 291 8.93 -24.17 -62.08
C SER A 291 8.10 -23.41 -63.13
N SER A 292 8.09 -22.08 -63.06
CA SER A 292 7.76 -21.22 -64.20
C SER A 292 8.42 -19.85 -64.03
N GLY A 293 9.20 -19.42 -65.03
CA GLY A 293 10.06 -18.24 -64.93
C GLY A 293 9.30 -16.92 -64.85
N GLY A 294 9.77 -16.04 -63.96
CA GLY A 294 9.40 -14.63 -63.89
C GLY A 294 10.57 -13.85 -63.30
N VAL A 295 11.05 -12.84 -64.02
CA VAL A 295 12.19 -12.01 -63.58
C VAL A 295 11.77 -11.16 -62.39
N PHE A 296 12.31 -11.46 -61.20
CA PHE A 296 12.24 -10.56 -60.05
C PHE A 296 13.62 -9.95 -59.81
N ILE A 297 13.69 -8.63 -60.01
CA ILE A 297 14.82 -7.78 -59.66
C ILE A 297 15.01 -7.75 -58.14
N THR A 298 16.13 -8.30 -57.68
CA THR A 298 16.55 -8.21 -56.27
C THR A 298 17.16 -6.83 -55.99
N PRO A 299 16.62 -6.03 -55.05
CA PRO A 299 17.35 -4.89 -54.53
C PRO A 299 18.49 -5.38 -53.63
N THR A 300 19.73 -5.21 -54.11
CA THR A 300 20.94 -5.55 -53.35
C THR A 300 21.17 -4.51 -52.24
N SER A 301 20.70 -4.79 -51.02
CA SER A 301 21.13 -4.07 -49.82
C SER A 301 22.34 -4.77 -49.19
N ASN A 302 23.48 -4.71 -49.87
CA ASN A 302 24.77 -5.10 -49.30
C ASN A 302 25.42 -3.86 -48.64
N VAL A 303 25.23 -3.71 -47.33
CA VAL A 303 26.06 -2.81 -46.51
C VAL A 303 26.48 -3.53 -45.24
N THR A 304 27.54 -4.32 -45.34
CA THR A 304 28.36 -4.72 -44.20
C THR A 304 29.04 -3.48 -43.61
N PRO A 305 28.89 -3.16 -42.32
CA PRO A 305 29.72 -2.14 -41.68
C PRO A 305 31.13 -2.70 -41.43
N THR A 306 32.08 -2.34 -42.29
CA THR A 306 33.51 -2.49 -42.01
C THR A 306 34.11 -1.13 -41.73
N ILE A 307 34.48 -0.90 -40.47
CA ILE A 307 35.53 0.03 -40.03
C ILE A 307 36.37 -0.82 -39.06
N THR A 308 37.42 -1.48 -39.53
CA THR A 308 38.78 -0.92 -39.59
C THR A 308 39.25 -0.52 -38.20
N GLY A 309 40.02 -1.39 -37.55
CA GLY A 309 40.83 -1.00 -36.41
C GLY A 309 42.11 -0.34 -36.91
N GLU A 310 42.51 0.77 -36.28
CA GLU A 310 43.86 1.30 -36.38
C GLU A 310 44.33 1.83 -35.01
N GLU A 311 45.43 1.24 -34.57
CA GLU A 311 46.42 1.57 -33.54
C GLU A 311 46.08 2.41 -32.27
N THR A 312 46.51 1.83 -31.14
CA THR A 312 46.82 2.50 -29.87
C THR A 312 48.00 3.48 -30.00
N PRO A 313 47.88 4.69 -29.44
CA PRO A 313 49.03 5.40 -28.88
C PRO A 313 49.08 5.31 -27.34
N THR A 314 50.29 5.20 -26.81
CA THR A 314 50.62 5.11 -25.38
C THR A 314 50.18 6.33 -24.56
N PRO A 315 49.84 6.15 -23.26
CA PRO A 315 49.51 7.27 -22.36
C PRO A 315 50.77 8.04 -21.96
N VAL A 316 50.66 9.37 -21.85
CA VAL A 316 51.76 10.21 -21.36
C VAL A 316 51.29 11.17 -20.27
N ASN A 317 51.85 10.95 -19.08
CA ASN A 317 52.10 11.91 -18.01
C ASN A 317 50.91 12.65 -17.34
N ALA A 318 50.44 12.08 -16.23
CA ALA A 318 49.98 12.86 -15.08
C ALA A 318 51.00 12.69 -13.94
N THR A 319 51.66 13.77 -13.54
CA THR A 319 52.73 13.76 -12.54
C THR A 319 52.17 13.90 -11.12
N GLU A 320 52.40 12.87 -10.30
CA GLU A 320 52.61 12.86 -8.84
C GLU A 320 51.70 13.67 -7.89
N THR A 321 51.10 12.96 -6.93
CA THR A 321 51.24 13.28 -5.49
C THR A 321 51.07 12.02 -4.63
N SER A 322 51.90 11.87 -3.60
CA SER A 322 51.95 10.76 -2.64
C SER A 322 52.33 11.35 -1.26
N ALA A 323 52.08 10.75 -0.10
CA ALA A 323 51.67 9.38 0.27
C ALA A 323 50.67 9.44 1.46
N ALA A 324 50.35 8.42 2.28
CA ALA A 324 50.85 7.07 2.49
C ALA A 324 49.81 6.21 3.23
N THR A 325 49.92 4.88 3.13
CA THR A 325 49.40 3.93 4.13
C THR A 325 50.45 3.68 5.21
N PRO A 326 50.05 3.35 6.44
CA PRO A 326 50.74 2.30 7.17
C PRO A 326 49.78 1.26 7.73
N ALA A 327 50.07 -0.01 7.43
CA ALA A 327 49.53 -1.15 8.16
C ALA A 327 50.39 -1.42 9.39
N VAL A 328 49.78 -1.90 10.48
CA VAL A 328 50.49 -2.54 11.60
C VAL A 328 49.76 -3.82 11.98
N THR A 329 50.51 -4.91 12.05
CA THR A 329 50.04 -6.27 12.39
C THR A 329 50.43 -6.60 13.83
N GLY A 330 49.56 -7.28 14.59
CA GLY A 330 49.93 -7.90 15.87
C GLY A 330 48.77 -8.45 16.70
N GLY A 331 48.70 -9.78 16.86
CA GLY A 331 47.98 -10.43 17.97
C GLY A 331 48.91 -10.64 19.19
N PRO A 332 48.66 -11.59 20.12
CA PRO A 332 47.62 -12.64 20.13
C PRO A 332 46.90 -12.86 21.50
N THR A 333 46.11 -13.94 21.60
CA THR A 333 45.57 -14.58 22.86
C THR A 333 44.54 -13.77 23.67
N THR A 334 43.44 -14.36 24.19
CA THR A 334 43.36 -15.61 24.97
C THR A 334 42.01 -16.31 24.79
N ALA A 335 41.99 -17.64 24.85
CA ALA A 335 40.78 -18.46 24.91
C ALA A 335 40.65 -19.19 26.26
N THR A 336 39.47 -19.08 26.88
CA THR A 336 38.95 -19.93 27.96
C THR A 336 37.41 -19.87 27.85
N GLY A 337 36.61 -20.92 27.90
CA GLY A 337 36.91 -22.34 28.11
C GLY A 337 35.87 -23.03 29.00
N ALA A 338 34.71 -23.40 28.44
CA ALA A 338 33.70 -24.36 28.96
C ALA A 338 32.58 -24.45 27.89
N GLN A 339 32.36 -25.50 27.08
CA GLN A 339 32.33 -26.97 27.23
C GLN A 339 30.95 -27.55 27.63
N ALA A 340 30.37 -28.30 26.66
CA ALA A 340 29.27 -29.28 26.76
C ALA A 340 27.85 -28.71 27.11
N THR A 341 26.74 -29.25 26.59
CA THR A 341 26.51 -30.63 26.09
C THR A 341 25.50 -30.66 24.93
N GLN A 342 25.93 -31.25 23.80
CA GLN A 342 25.26 -32.26 22.96
C GLN A 342 23.75 -32.55 23.21
N GLY A 343 22.93 -32.48 22.15
CA GLY A 343 21.48 -32.78 22.24
C GLY A 343 20.67 -32.71 20.94
N GLU A 344 21.10 -33.41 19.88
CA GLU A 344 20.25 -33.87 18.76
C GLU A 344 20.45 -35.40 18.65
N PRO A 345 19.53 -36.21 18.06
CA PRO A 345 18.66 -35.87 16.93
C PRO A 345 17.16 -36.27 17.09
N GLY A 346 16.32 -35.88 16.13
CA GLY A 346 14.93 -36.36 16.04
C GLY A 346 14.15 -35.80 14.86
N ALA A 347 14.37 -36.34 13.66
CA ALA A 347 13.56 -36.01 12.49
C ALA A 347 12.25 -36.81 12.47
N GLU A 348 11.11 -36.13 12.32
CA GLU A 348 9.86 -36.78 11.94
C GLU A 348 8.89 -35.80 11.24
N ALA A 349 8.25 -36.28 10.18
CA ALA A 349 7.13 -35.69 9.46
C ALA A 349 6.33 -36.85 8.82
N PRO A 350 5.07 -36.68 8.37
CA PRO A 350 4.15 -35.55 8.55
C PRO A 350 2.78 -35.97 9.14
N GLY A 351 1.99 -34.97 9.59
CA GLY A 351 0.53 -35.07 9.75
C GLY A 351 0.01 -35.55 11.11
N ASP A 352 -0.76 -34.69 11.80
CA ASP A 352 -2.23 -34.82 11.85
C ASP A 352 -2.88 -33.53 12.42
N LEU A 353 -4.06 -33.16 11.93
CA LEU A 353 -4.83 -31.99 12.42
C LEU A 353 -6.09 -32.45 13.16
N PRO A 354 -6.21 -32.27 14.49
CA PRO A 354 -7.48 -32.43 15.18
C PRO A 354 -8.29 -31.12 15.20
N MET A 355 -9.56 -31.22 14.81
CA MET A 355 -10.52 -30.11 14.73
C MET A 355 -10.78 -29.41 16.07
N THR A 356 -10.70 -28.07 16.09
CA THR A 356 -11.54 -27.22 16.95
C THR A 356 -12.07 -26.00 16.19
N ALA A 357 -12.88 -26.26 15.16
CA ALA A 357 -13.88 -25.33 14.64
C ALA A 357 -15.27 -25.95 14.81
N ILE A 358 -16.33 -25.13 14.77
CA ILE A 358 -17.75 -25.51 15.01
C ILE A 358 -18.12 -25.64 16.51
N ALA A 359 -18.22 -24.49 17.21
CA ALA A 359 -18.98 -24.38 18.47
C ALA A 359 -19.59 -22.99 18.76
N ILE A 360 -19.58 -22.03 17.82
CA ILE A 360 -20.20 -20.69 18.02
C ILE A 360 -21.05 -20.28 16.79
N VAL A 361 -22.08 -21.08 16.47
CA VAL A 361 -23.12 -20.70 15.49
C VAL A 361 -24.54 -20.91 16.03
N ALA A 362 -24.73 -21.83 16.99
CA ALA A 362 -26.05 -22.09 17.59
C ALA A 362 -26.56 -21.00 18.56
N GLY A 363 -25.67 -20.20 19.15
CA GLY A 363 -26.04 -19.19 20.17
C GLY A 363 -26.76 -17.95 19.62
N ILE A 364 -26.50 -17.56 18.37
CA ILE A 364 -27.02 -16.31 17.78
C ILE A 364 -28.47 -16.47 17.30
N VAL A 365 -28.85 -17.67 16.84
CA VAL A 365 -30.20 -17.95 16.29
C VAL A 365 -31.29 -17.90 17.38
N VAL A 366 -30.98 -18.30 18.61
CA VAL A 366 -31.96 -18.31 19.72
C VAL A 366 -32.30 -16.89 20.21
N ILE A 367 -31.31 -15.97 20.21
CA ILE A 367 -31.52 -14.58 20.65
C ILE A 367 -32.37 -13.80 19.64
N ALA A 368 -32.15 -14.01 18.33
CA ALA A 368 -32.95 -13.40 17.27
C ALA A 368 -34.43 -13.81 17.33
N ALA A 369 -34.72 -15.09 17.61
CA ALA A 369 -36.08 -15.60 17.71
C ALA A 369 -36.86 -15.03 18.91
N ALA A 370 -36.19 -14.85 20.06
CA ALA A 370 -36.80 -14.26 21.25
C ALA A 370 -37.14 -12.76 21.06
N GLY A 371 -36.23 -12.01 20.43
CA GLY A 371 -36.46 -10.59 20.10
C GLY A 371 -37.64 -10.40 19.14
N PHE A 372 -37.72 -11.21 18.09
CA PHE A 372 -38.79 -11.12 17.09
C PHE A 372 -40.19 -11.43 17.66
N LEU A 373 -40.30 -12.34 18.64
CA LEU A 373 -41.57 -12.64 19.30
C LEU A 373 -42.03 -11.55 20.27
N LEU A 374 -41.10 -10.86 20.95
CA LEU A 374 -41.44 -9.75 21.86
C LEU A 374 -41.85 -8.47 21.11
N LEU A 375 -41.32 -8.24 19.91
CA LEU A 375 -41.72 -7.13 19.04
C LEU A 375 -43.09 -7.32 18.36
N ARG A 376 -43.68 -8.53 18.40
CA ARG A 376 -44.98 -8.83 17.79
C ARG A 376 -46.16 -8.78 18.79
N GLN A 377 -45.94 -8.41 20.05
CA GLN A 377 -46.97 -8.33 21.10
C GLN A 377 -47.10 -6.92 21.72
N ARG A 378 -46.81 -5.87 20.96
CA ARG A 378 -47.12 -4.47 21.30
C ARG A 378 -47.79 -3.78 20.13
#